data_AF-A0A1B2I2P1-F1
#
_entry.id   AF-A0A1B2I2P1-F1
#
_cell.length_a   1.000
_cell.length_b   1.000
_cell.length_c   1.000
_cell.angle_alpha   90.00
_cell.angle_beta   90.00
_cell.angle_gamma   90.00
#
_symmetry.space_group_name_H-M   'P 1'
#
loop_
_entity.id
_entity.type
_entity.pdbx_description
1 polymer ?
#
loop_
_entity_poly.entity_id
_entity_poly.type
_entity_poly.pdbx_seq_one_letter_code
_entity_poly.pdbx_strand_id
1 'polypeptide(L)'
;MATTYVRRIAPVPKGVFSAASTYAALDVVKYNGKSYICKIAVTTAGAWNAANWMEICSDGANGTNGAQGSPGAAATISVGTVVTGAEGADASVENVGTTSAAIFNITIPRGATGQTGSKGDPGERGVTGPTGATGAGITSISAVDANGEITITVG
;
A
#
# COMPACT_ATOMS: atom_id res chain seq x y z
N MET A 1 -61.93 -61.04 -25.60
CA MET A 1 -61.67 -59.88 -24.72
C MET A 1 -60.17 -59.80 -24.51
N ALA A 2 -59.50 -58.76 -25.00
CA ALA A 2 -58.06 -58.61 -24.82
C ALA A 2 -57.80 -57.88 -23.49
N THR A 3 -57.21 -58.58 -22.52
CA THR A 3 -56.81 -57.99 -21.24
C THR A 3 -55.57 -57.13 -21.47
N THR A 4 -55.73 -55.81 -21.44
CA THR A 4 -54.60 -54.87 -21.51
C THR A 4 -53.96 -54.73 -20.13
N TYR A 5 -52.76 -55.27 -19.96
CA TYR A 5 -51.96 -55.02 -18.77
C TYR A 5 -51.14 -53.75 -18.93
N VAL A 6 -51.40 -52.75 -18.09
CA VAL A 6 -50.50 -51.61 -17.91
C VAL A 6 -49.45 -52.02 -16.88
N ARG A 7 -48.27 -52.40 -17.38
CA ARG A 7 -47.10 -52.68 -16.53
C ARG A 7 -46.10 -51.54 -16.67
N ARG A 8 -45.36 -51.27 -15.59
CA ARG A 8 -44.18 -50.39 -15.68
C ARG A 8 -43.17 -51.06 -16.61
N ILE A 9 -42.86 -50.39 -17.72
CA ILE A 9 -41.78 -50.78 -18.60
C ILE A 9 -40.49 -50.22 -18.01
N ALA A 10 -39.42 -51.01 -17.99
CA ALA A 10 -38.11 -50.60 -17.50
C ALA A 10 -37.16 -50.41 -18.70
N PRO A 11 -36.95 -49.18 -19.18
CA PRO A 11 -35.88 -48.90 -20.15
C PRO A 11 -34.52 -49.22 -19.54
N VAL A 12 -33.59 -49.72 -20.35
CA VAL A 12 -32.25 -50.10 -19.89
C VAL A 12 -31.22 -49.11 -20.45
N PRO A 13 -30.62 -48.23 -19.64
CA PRO A 13 -29.60 -47.31 -20.12
C PRO A 13 -28.35 -48.03 -20.62
N LYS A 14 -27.86 -47.66 -21.80
CA LYS A 14 -26.63 -48.19 -22.42
C LYS A 14 -25.54 -47.13 -22.67
N GLY A 15 -25.79 -45.88 -22.30
CA GLY A 15 -24.84 -44.79 -22.51
C GLY A 15 -24.86 -44.27 -23.95
N VAL A 16 -23.70 -43.94 -24.53
CA VAL A 16 -23.60 -43.45 -25.91
C VAL A 16 -23.76 -44.63 -26.88
N PHE A 17 -24.47 -44.43 -27.99
CA PHE A 17 -24.59 -45.42 -29.06
C PHE A 17 -23.21 -45.88 -29.58
N SER A 18 -23.06 -47.17 -29.80
CA SER A 18 -21.86 -47.83 -30.31
C SER A 18 -22.23 -48.74 -31.46
N ALA A 19 -21.57 -48.55 -32.61
CA ALA A 19 -21.74 -49.41 -33.78
C ALA A 19 -21.15 -50.82 -33.60
N ALA A 20 -20.41 -51.06 -32.51
CA ALA A 20 -19.87 -52.37 -32.14
C ALA A 20 -20.81 -53.15 -31.19
N SER A 21 -21.93 -52.55 -30.79
CA SER A 21 -22.86 -53.14 -29.82
C SER A 21 -24.17 -53.56 -30.46
N THR A 22 -24.74 -54.64 -29.93
CA THR A 22 -26.15 -55.02 -30.14
C THR A 22 -27.02 -54.36 -29.07
N TYR A 23 -28.31 -54.22 -29.36
CA TYR A 23 -29.27 -53.56 -28.47
C TYR A 23 -30.56 -54.35 -28.39
N ALA A 24 -31.09 -54.52 -27.18
CA ALA A 24 -32.43 -55.07 -26.97
C ALA A 24 -33.49 -53.98 -27.18
N ALA A 25 -34.74 -54.39 -27.41
CA ALA A 25 -35.85 -53.44 -27.33
C ALA A 25 -35.87 -52.83 -25.92
N LEU A 26 -36.18 -51.53 -25.84
CA LEU A 26 -36.19 -50.69 -24.64
C LEU A 26 -34.81 -50.25 -24.12
N ASP A 27 -33.71 -50.64 -24.78
CA ASP A 27 -32.41 -50.04 -24.49
C ASP A 27 -32.42 -48.54 -24.81
N VAL A 28 -31.80 -47.72 -23.96
CA VAL A 28 -31.71 -46.27 -24.14
C VAL A 28 -30.28 -45.86 -24.42
N VAL A 29 -30.08 -45.11 -25.51
CA VAL A 29 -28.78 -44.59 -25.91
C VAL A 29 -28.81 -43.08 -26.12
N LYS A 30 -27.64 -42.44 -25.97
CA LYS A 30 -27.37 -41.10 -26.47
C LYS A 30 -26.76 -41.17 -27.86
N TYR A 31 -27.28 -40.38 -28.80
CA TYR A 31 -26.73 -40.25 -30.15
C TYR A 31 -26.98 -38.82 -30.66
N ASN A 32 -25.94 -38.15 -31.18
CA ASN A 32 -26.02 -36.78 -31.72
C ASN A 32 -26.78 -35.78 -30.81
N GLY A 33 -26.49 -35.77 -29.51
CA GLY A 33 -27.11 -34.84 -28.55
C GLY A 33 -28.59 -35.09 -28.25
N LYS A 34 -29.11 -36.27 -28.62
CA LYS A 34 -30.48 -36.71 -28.32
C LYS A 34 -30.42 -38.05 -27.60
N SER A 35 -31.44 -38.33 -26.78
CA SER A 35 -31.64 -39.64 -26.17
C SER A 35 -32.69 -40.42 -26.96
N TYR A 36 -32.44 -41.69 -27.22
CA TYR A 36 -33.31 -42.57 -28.00
C TYR A 36 -33.58 -43.86 -27.26
N ILE A 37 -34.79 -44.41 -27.42
CA ILE A 37 -35.14 -45.76 -27.01
C ILE A 37 -35.17 -46.70 -28.23
N CYS A 38 -34.61 -47.89 -28.07
CA CYS A 38 -34.59 -48.93 -29.07
C CYS A 38 -36.00 -49.54 -29.20
N LYS A 39 -36.60 -49.47 -30.39
CA LYS A 39 -37.95 -50.00 -30.68
C LYS A 39 -37.95 -51.50 -30.93
N ILE A 40 -36.90 -52.00 -31.59
CA ILE A 40 -36.79 -53.37 -32.10
C ILE A 40 -35.37 -53.86 -31.79
N ALA A 41 -35.24 -55.12 -31.35
CA ALA A 41 -33.93 -55.69 -31.05
C ALA A 41 -32.98 -55.60 -32.27
N VAL A 42 -31.82 -55.00 -32.05
CA VAL A 42 -30.71 -54.89 -33.01
C VAL A 42 -29.75 -56.04 -32.72
N THR A 43 -29.90 -57.13 -33.47
CA THR A 43 -29.14 -58.39 -33.27
C THR A 43 -27.79 -58.41 -33.98
N THR A 44 -27.54 -57.44 -34.84
CA THR A 44 -26.28 -57.30 -35.59
C THR A 44 -25.74 -55.90 -35.35
N ALA A 45 -24.52 -55.82 -34.80
CA ALA A 45 -23.83 -54.56 -34.60
C ALA A 45 -23.59 -53.86 -35.96
N GLY A 46 -23.78 -52.55 -36.02
CA GLY A 46 -23.65 -51.80 -37.26
C GLY A 46 -23.94 -50.31 -37.08
N ALA A 47 -23.91 -49.58 -38.20
CA ALA A 47 -24.19 -48.15 -38.23
C ALA A 47 -25.61 -47.81 -37.74
N TRP A 48 -25.81 -46.55 -37.36
CA TRP A 48 -27.11 -46.04 -36.92
C TRP A 48 -28.19 -46.26 -38.00
N ASN A 49 -29.30 -46.89 -37.60
CA ASN A 49 -30.49 -47.04 -38.44
C ASN A 49 -31.70 -46.46 -37.72
N ALA A 50 -32.19 -45.31 -38.17
CA ALA A 50 -33.32 -44.59 -37.55
C ALA A 50 -34.60 -45.43 -37.46
N ALA A 51 -34.77 -46.47 -38.30
CA ALA A 51 -35.91 -47.38 -38.21
C ALA A 51 -35.94 -48.15 -36.88
N ASN A 52 -34.79 -48.37 -36.24
CA ASN A 52 -34.69 -49.11 -34.97
C ASN A 52 -34.90 -48.22 -33.73
N TRP A 53 -34.87 -46.89 -33.86
CA TRP A 53 -34.81 -45.97 -32.71
C TRP A 53 -36.00 -44.99 -32.68
N MET A 54 -36.41 -44.60 -31.47
CA MET A 54 -37.40 -43.53 -31.21
C MET A 54 -36.75 -42.47 -30.34
N GLU A 55 -36.84 -41.20 -30.75
CA GLU A 55 -36.33 -40.08 -29.96
C GLU A 55 -37.18 -39.90 -28.68
N ILE A 56 -36.52 -39.73 -27.54
CA ILE A 56 -37.15 -39.45 -26.25
C ILE A 56 -37.06 -37.96 -25.94
N CYS A 57 -35.86 -37.38 -26.11
CA CYS A 57 -35.59 -35.98 -25.87
C CYS A 57 -34.31 -35.51 -26.58
N SER A 58 -34.22 -34.21 -26.83
CA SER A 58 -32.98 -33.51 -27.13
C SER A 58 -32.30 -33.04 -25.85
N ASP A 59 -30.97 -33.02 -25.82
CA ASP A 59 -30.23 -32.33 -24.78
C ASP A 59 -30.60 -30.82 -24.80
N GLY A 60 -30.69 -30.21 -23.62
CA GLY A 60 -30.92 -28.78 -23.51
C GLY A 60 -29.70 -27.99 -23.97
N ALA A 61 -29.90 -26.77 -24.46
CA ALA A 61 -28.79 -25.84 -24.62
C ALA A 61 -28.23 -25.51 -23.23
N ASN A 62 -26.91 -25.43 -23.11
CA ASN A 62 -26.29 -24.86 -21.92
C ASN A 62 -26.79 -23.41 -21.76
N GLY A 63 -27.10 -23.03 -20.52
CA GLY A 63 -27.39 -21.62 -20.22
C GLY A 63 -26.17 -20.76 -20.56
N THR A 64 -26.42 -19.52 -20.99
CA THR A 64 -25.35 -18.52 -21.09
C THR A 64 -24.85 -18.19 -19.69
N ASN A 65 -23.55 -17.92 -19.54
CA ASN A 65 -23.04 -17.37 -18.30
C ASN A 65 -23.76 -16.05 -17.96
N GLY A 66 -23.91 -15.76 -16.67
CA GLY A 66 -24.41 -14.47 -16.22
C GLY A 66 -23.49 -13.32 -16.65
N ALA A 67 -24.04 -12.11 -16.75
CA ALA A 67 -23.23 -10.92 -16.98
C ALA A 67 -22.22 -10.74 -15.83
N GLN A 68 -21.05 -10.20 -16.16
CA GLN A 68 -20.08 -9.80 -15.15
C GLN A 68 -20.69 -8.72 -14.23
N GLY A 69 -20.38 -8.78 -12.94
CA GLY A 69 -20.79 -7.73 -11.99
C GLY A 69 -20.17 -6.37 -12.33
N SER A 70 -20.85 -5.29 -11.94
CA SER A 70 -20.30 -3.94 -12.08
C SER A 70 -18.99 -3.78 -11.31
N PRO A 71 -18.05 -2.95 -11.80
CA PRO A 71 -16.86 -2.58 -11.02
C PRO A 71 -17.22 -2.00 -9.65
N GLY A 72 -16.37 -2.25 -8.65
CA GLY A 72 -16.50 -1.62 -7.33
C GLY A 72 -16.22 -0.11 -7.37
N ALA A 73 -16.73 0.61 -6.36
CA ALA A 73 -16.44 2.05 -6.21
C ALA A 73 -14.94 2.29 -5.95
N ALA A 74 -14.38 3.34 -6.56
CA ALA A 74 -12.99 3.72 -6.35
C ALA A 74 -12.78 4.29 -4.94
N ALA A 75 -11.62 3.99 -4.34
CA ALA A 75 -11.20 4.63 -3.09
C ALA A 75 -10.53 5.99 -3.37
N THR A 76 -10.66 6.94 -2.44
CA THR A 76 -10.03 8.26 -2.54
C THR A 76 -9.10 8.52 -1.37
N ILE A 77 -8.08 9.35 -1.60
CA ILE A 77 -7.16 9.86 -0.56
C ILE A 77 -7.08 11.38 -0.72
N SER A 78 -7.07 12.09 0.41
CA SER A 78 -6.85 13.53 0.46
C SER A 78 -5.98 13.91 1.67
N VAL A 79 -5.37 15.09 1.61
CA VAL A 79 -4.66 15.67 2.75
C VAL A 79 -5.62 16.60 3.47
N GLY A 80 -5.76 16.41 4.78
CA GLY A 80 -6.50 17.29 5.67
C GLY A 80 -5.61 18.46 6.10
N THR A 81 -5.09 18.40 7.32
CA THR A 81 -4.21 19.44 7.86
C THR A 81 -2.74 19.08 7.71
N VAL A 82 -1.90 20.08 7.43
CA VAL A 82 -0.45 19.98 7.59
C VAL A 82 -0.01 21.04 8.60
N VAL A 83 0.55 20.61 9.73
CA VAL A 83 0.93 21.51 10.83
C VAL A 83 2.38 21.28 11.25
N THR A 84 3.01 22.33 11.77
CA THR A 84 4.35 22.22 12.36
C THR A 84 4.25 21.88 13.84
N GLY A 85 4.82 20.75 14.25
CA GLY A 85 4.89 20.30 15.63
C GLY A 85 6.01 20.98 16.43
N ALA A 86 6.11 20.62 17.71
CA ALA A 86 7.20 21.09 18.58
C ALA A 86 8.57 20.58 18.09
N GLU A 87 9.63 21.29 18.48
CA GLU A 87 11.01 20.83 18.28
C GLU A 87 11.25 19.54 19.08
N GLY A 88 11.89 18.55 18.45
CA GLY A 88 12.20 17.27 19.07
C GLY A 88 11.02 16.30 19.21
N ALA A 89 9.82 16.67 18.76
CA ALA A 89 8.69 15.72 18.64
C ALA A 89 8.86 14.80 17.42
N ASP A 90 8.13 13.69 17.39
CA ASP A 90 8.07 12.78 16.25
C ASP A 90 7.12 13.31 15.15
N ALA A 91 7.43 12.99 13.90
CA ALA A 91 6.50 13.21 12.80
C ALA A 91 5.33 12.22 12.89
N SER A 92 4.11 12.69 12.59
CA SER A 92 2.92 11.85 12.65
C SER A 92 2.03 12.03 11.44
N VAL A 93 1.35 10.93 11.09
CA VAL A 93 0.28 10.89 10.08
C VAL A 93 -0.90 10.17 10.69
N GLU A 94 -2.07 10.81 10.68
CA GLU A 94 -3.32 10.26 11.22
C GLU A 94 -4.38 10.23 10.13
N ASN A 95 -5.04 9.07 9.94
CA ASN A 95 -6.21 8.99 9.07
C ASN A 95 -7.46 9.35 9.86
N VAL A 96 -8.06 10.50 9.56
CA VAL A 96 -9.34 10.94 10.15
C VAL A 96 -10.54 10.64 9.24
N GLY A 97 -10.30 10.05 8.07
CA GLY A 97 -11.32 9.61 7.11
C GLY A 97 -11.72 8.14 7.28
N THR A 98 -12.21 7.53 6.21
CA THR A 98 -12.56 6.09 6.16
C THR A 98 -11.54 5.29 5.35
N THR A 99 -11.69 3.97 5.32
CA THR A 99 -10.87 3.08 4.48
C THR A 99 -11.12 3.26 2.97
N SER A 100 -12.29 3.79 2.58
CA SER A 100 -12.65 4.08 1.19
C SER A 100 -12.48 5.57 0.83
N ALA A 101 -12.42 6.46 1.82
CA ALA A 101 -12.21 7.89 1.65
C ALA A 101 -11.27 8.41 2.74
N ALA A 102 -9.97 8.15 2.58
CA ALA A 102 -8.97 8.51 3.58
C ALA A 102 -8.68 10.02 3.56
N ILE A 103 -8.50 10.59 4.75
CA ILE A 103 -8.09 11.97 4.95
C ILE A 103 -6.91 11.95 5.92
N PHE A 104 -5.72 12.29 5.44
CA PHE A 104 -4.50 12.27 6.25
C PHE A 104 -4.20 13.64 6.83
N ASN A 105 -4.15 13.73 8.15
CA ASN A 105 -3.59 14.85 8.89
C ASN A 105 -2.11 14.57 9.17
N ILE A 106 -1.25 15.53 8.89
CA ILE A 106 0.22 15.39 8.95
C ILE A 106 0.77 16.43 9.94
N THR A 107 1.60 15.96 10.88
CA THR A 107 2.39 16.84 11.75
C THR A 107 3.87 16.69 11.42
N ILE A 108 4.52 17.80 11.11
CA ILE A 108 5.95 17.87 10.80
C ILE A 108 6.65 18.63 11.95
N PRO A 109 7.52 18.01 12.74
CA PRO A 109 8.21 18.67 13.86
C PRO A 109 9.07 19.85 13.38
N ARG A 110 9.16 20.89 14.22
CA ARG A 110 10.09 22.00 13.95
C ARG A 110 11.54 21.49 14.04
N GLY A 111 12.40 21.98 13.15
CA GLY A 111 13.84 21.74 13.22
C GLY A 111 14.45 22.35 14.49
N ALA A 112 15.62 21.83 14.88
CA ALA A 112 16.33 22.34 16.04
C ALA A 112 16.72 23.82 15.88
N THR A 113 16.73 24.57 16.99
CA THR A 113 17.27 25.93 16.99
C THR A 113 18.76 25.90 16.62
N GLY A 114 19.19 26.82 15.75
CA GLY A 114 20.60 26.92 15.34
C GLY A 114 21.53 27.23 16.53
N GLN A 115 22.80 26.83 16.42
CA GLN A 115 23.80 27.16 17.45
C GLN A 115 23.99 28.68 17.56
N THR A 116 24.14 29.18 18.78
CA THR A 116 24.55 30.58 19.02
C THR A 116 25.89 30.86 18.33
N GLY A 117 26.01 32.01 17.68
CA GLY A 117 27.27 32.43 17.05
C GLY A 117 28.42 32.55 18.05
N SER A 118 29.67 32.47 17.55
CA SER A 118 30.86 32.66 18.38
C SER A 118 30.88 34.05 19.01
N LYS A 119 31.40 34.15 20.24
CA LYS A 119 31.68 35.44 20.89
C LYS A 119 32.68 36.22 20.02
N GLY A 120 32.46 37.53 19.85
CA GLY A 120 33.42 38.40 19.17
C GLY A 120 34.76 38.48 19.92
N ASP A 121 35.83 38.76 19.17
CA ASP A 121 37.16 38.94 19.74
C ASP A 121 37.19 40.10 20.76
N PRO A 122 38.06 40.03 21.79
CA PRO A 122 38.32 41.16 22.66
C PRO A 122 38.73 42.40 21.85
N GLY A 123 38.28 43.59 22.28
CA GLY A 123 38.71 44.84 21.66
C GLY A 123 40.23 45.03 21.75
N GLU A 124 40.80 45.78 20.81
CA GLU A 124 42.22 46.14 20.83
C GLU A 124 42.59 46.83 22.14
N ARG A 125 43.82 46.58 22.63
CA ARG A 125 44.35 47.29 23.79
C ARG A 125 44.43 48.78 23.46
N GLY A 126 43.96 49.63 24.38
CA GLY A 126 44.11 51.07 24.26
C GLY A 126 45.58 51.48 24.08
N VAL A 127 45.82 52.55 23.32
CA VAL A 127 47.17 53.10 23.14
C VAL A 127 47.80 53.41 24.51
N THR A 128 49.09 53.12 24.66
CA THR A 128 49.84 53.55 25.86
C THR A 128 49.72 55.06 25.99
N GLY A 129 49.43 55.55 27.20
CA GLY A 129 49.39 56.99 27.46
C GLY A 129 50.72 57.68 27.14
N PRO A 130 50.73 59.00 26.95
CA PRO A 130 51.98 59.73 26.76
C PRO A 130 52.92 59.48 27.95
N THR A 131 54.21 59.34 27.67
CA THR A 131 55.24 59.34 28.72
C THR A 131 55.08 60.59 29.58
N GLY A 132 55.06 60.42 30.91
CA GLY A 132 54.95 61.55 31.84
C GLY A 132 56.10 62.55 31.65
N ALA A 133 55.88 63.81 32.06
CA ALA A 133 56.95 64.80 32.07
C ALA A 133 58.15 64.26 32.86
N THR A 134 59.35 64.36 32.30
CA THR A 134 60.59 64.13 33.04
C THR A 134 60.59 65.06 34.26
N GLY A 135 60.74 64.50 35.46
CA GLY A 135 60.78 65.29 36.68
C GLY A 135 61.97 66.25 36.70
N ALA A 136 61.78 67.41 37.33
CA ALA A 136 62.82 68.37 37.64
C ALA A 136 64.01 67.66 38.34
N GLY A 137 65.20 67.76 37.76
CA GLY A 137 66.40 67.13 38.31
C GLY A 137 66.94 67.92 39.49
N ILE A 138 67.63 67.26 40.42
CA ILE A 138 68.40 68.00 41.44
C ILE A 138 69.55 68.70 40.73
N THR A 139 69.55 70.02 40.77
CA THR A 139 70.57 70.85 40.13
C THR A 139 71.72 71.16 41.09
N SER A 140 71.46 71.23 42.40
CA SER A 140 72.51 71.34 43.42
C SER A 140 72.06 70.85 44.79
N ILE A 141 73.03 70.42 45.60
CA ILE A 141 72.86 70.06 47.02
C ILE A 141 73.93 70.84 47.80
N SER A 142 73.52 71.55 48.86
CA SER A 142 74.46 72.23 49.76
C SER A 142 75.09 71.27 50.78
N ALA A 143 76.20 71.69 51.39
CA ALA A 143 76.67 71.05 52.62
C ALA A 143 75.65 71.23 53.76
N VAL A 144 75.71 70.36 54.77
CA VAL A 144 74.90 70.42 55.99
C VAL A 144 75.27 71.68 56.78
N ASP A 145 74.26 72.47 57.16
CA ASP A 145 74.49 73.68 57.94
C ASP A 145 74.65 73.41 59.45
N ALA A 146 74.93 74.47 60.21
CA ALA A 146 75.18 74.37 61.66
C ALA A 146 73.97 73.90 62.49
N ASN A 147 72.77 73.87 61.89
CA ASN A 147 71.55 73.37 62.51
C ASN A 147 71.20 71.93 62.05
N GLY A 148 71.99 71.34 61.15
CA GLY A 148 71.82 69.98 60.64
C GLY A 148 70.94 69.89 59.38
N GLU A 149 70.66 71.01 58.71
CA GLU A 149 69.77 71.05 57.54
C GLU A 149 70.56 71.04 56.22
N ILE A 150 69.97 70.45 55.18
CA ILE A 150 70.50 70.45 53.81
C ILE A 150 69.51 71.18 52.90
N THR A 151 70.00 72.10 52.08
CA THR A 151 69.19 72.73 51.04
C THR A 151 69.38 71.98 49.72
N ILE A 152 68.28 71.54 49.12
CA ILE A 152 68.25 70.91 47.78
C ILE A 152 67.62 71.89 46.80
N THR A 153 68.33 72.20 45.71
CA THR A 153 67.77 72.98 44.60
C THR A 153 67.35 72.02 43.49
N VAL A 154 66.05 71.97 43.21
CA VAL A 154 65.46 71.26 42.07
C VAL A 154 65.22 72.24 40.92
N GLY A 155 65.49 71.81 39.69
CA GLY A 155 65.32 72.59 38.46
C GLY A 155 64.44 71.88 37.46
#